data_AF-A0A2I9DW02-F1
#
_entry.id   AF-A0A2I9DW02-F1
#
_cell.length_a   1.000
_cell.length_b   1.000
_cell.length_c   1.000
_cell.angle_alpha   90.00
_cell.angle_beta   90.00
_cell.angle_gamma   90.00
#
_symmetry.space_group_name_H-M   'P 1'
#
loop_
_entity.id
_entity.type
_entity.pdbx_description
1 polymer ?
#
loop_
_entity_poly.entity_id
_entity_poly.type
_entity_poly.pdbx_seq_one_letter_code
_entity_poly.pdbx_strand_id
1 'polypeptide(L)'
;MTEPFPTPQQYLEVLDELETTATQSEASYYQRVRAKYEELATKALQESVDDETPEALARSLDAGYEGLYFLQYELSKPDLDHHWRTWLESRISKYERGIEQLRGKLEEQKYMYSSPPNSVEKLAEEDAREQRQNRIKELELLKQLKTAWAERNAKLAIVASELEAIDKELIQLKD
;
A
#
# COMPACT_ATOMS: atom_id res chain seq x y z
N MET A 1 -14.82 -17.07 -20.40
CA MET A 1 -13.55 -16.79 -21.10
C MET A 1 -12.96 -15.55 -20.42
N THR A 2 -12.07 -15.74 -19.46
CA THR A 2 -11.41 -14.63 -18.75
C THR A 2 -10.12 -14.32 -19.49
N GLU A 3 -10.03 -13.12 -20.07
CA GLU A 3 -8.79 -12.64 -20.68
C GLU A 3 -7.66 -12.65 -19.63
N PRO A 4 -6.45 -13.08 -20.01
CA PRO A 4 -5.29 -12.99 -19.14
C PRO A 4 -5.06 -11.53 -18.75
N PHE A 5 -4.51 -11.31 -17.55
CA PHE A 5 -4.13 -9.97 -17.16
C PHE A 5 -3.17 -9.35 -18.18
N PRO A 6 -3.25 -8.04 -18.41
CA PRO A 6 -2.24 -7.34 -19.18
C PRO A 6 -0.88 -7.63 -18.54
N THR A 7 0.03 -8.25 -19.26
CA THR A 7 1.45 -8.31 -18.89
C THR A 7 1.97 -6.87 -18.77
N PRO A 8 3.11 -6.63 -18.10
CA PRO A 8 3.77 -5.33 -18.15
C PRO A 8 3.89 -4.79 -19.59
N GLN A 9 4.11 -5.66 -20.58
CA GLN A 9 4.06 -5.33 -22.02
C GLN A 9 2.70 -4.78 -22.47
N GLN A 10 1.60 -5.43 -22.11
CA GLN A 10 0.24 -5.00 -22.49
C GLN A 10 -0.17 -3.69 -21.80
N TYR A 11 0.37 -3.38 -20.62
CA TYR A 11 0.21 -2.05 -20.01
C TYR A 11 0.98 -0.97 -20.76
N LEU A 12 2.16 -1.28 -21.31
CA LEU A 12 2.93 -0.35 -22.14
C LEU A 12 2.22 -0.04 -23.47
N GLU A 13 1.58 -1.04 -24.09
CA GLU A 13 0.77 -0.87 -25.30
C GLU A 13 -0.44 0.06 -25.05
N VAL A 14 -1.11 -0.08 -23.91
CA VAL A 14 -2.21 0.82 -23.52
C VAL A 14 -1.69 2.25 -23.25
N LEU A 15 -0.48 2.38 -22.69
CA LEU A 15 0.15 3.70 -22.49
C LEU A 15 0.57 4.34 -23.82
N ASP A 16 1.02 3.56 -24.81
CA ASP A 16 1.27 4.04 -26.18
C ASP A 16 0.00 4.66 -26.78
N GLU A 17 -1.15 3.99 -26.63
CA GLU A 17 -2.44 4.51 -27.12
C GLU A 17 -2.87 5.78 -26.39
N LEU A 18 -2.75 5.81 -25.06
CA LEU A 18 -3.15 6.96 -24.23
C LEU A 18 -2.24 8.19 -24.45
N GLU A 19 -0.94 8.00 -24.71
CA GLU A 19 0.00 9.09 -24.98
C GLU A 19 -0.27 9.80 -26.32
N THR A 20 -0.83 9.11 -27.32
CA THR A 20 -1.12 9.71 -28.64
C THR A 20 -2.24 10.76 -28.59
N THR A 21 -3.09 10.72 -27.58
CA THR A 21 -4.26 11.61 -27.42
C THR A 21 -4.17 12.49 -26.16
N ALA A 22 -3.08 12.39 -25.40
CA ALA A 22 -2.89 13.06 -24.13
C ALA A 22 -2.64 14.56 -24.27
N THR A 23 -3.19 15.36 -23.35
CA THR A 23 -2.76 16.74 -23.12
C THR A 23 -1.34 16.77 -22.53
N GLN A 24 -0.66 17.92 -22.59
CA GLN A 24 0.73 18.06 -22.12
C GLN A 24 0.93 17.66 -20.64
N SER A 25 -0.07 17.90 -19.79
CA SER A 25 -0.07 17.49 -18.38
C SER A 25 -0.26 15.98 -18.20
N GLU A 26 -1.08 15.35 -19.04
CA GLU A 26 -1.34 13.91 -19.02
C GLU A 26 -0.16 13.12 -19.58
N ALA A 27 0.50 13.62 -20.62
CA ALA A 27 1.73 13.03 -21.16
C ALA A 27 2.83 12.92 -20.09
N SER A 28 2.98 13.94 -19.24
CA SER A 28 3.95 13.94 -18.14
C SER A 28 3.60 12.93 -17.03
N TYR A 29 2.32 12.58 -16.90
CA TYR A 29 1.86 11.53 -16.00
C TYR A 29 2.08 10.14 -16.62
N TYR A 30 1.69 9.94 -17.87
CA TYR A 30 1.86 8.67 -18.59
C TYR A 30 3.32 8.28 -18.78
N GLN A 31 4.23 9.23 -19.04
CA GLN A 31 5.67 8.95 -19.09
C GLN A 31 6.25 8.44 -17.76
N ARG A 32 5.76 8.96 -16.62
CA ARG A 32 6.16 8.46 -15.28
C ARG A 32 5.61 7.06 -15.01
N VAL A 33 4.38 6.80 -15.46
CA VAL A 33 3.75 5.49 -15.35
C VAL A 33 4.44 4.47 -16.28
N ARG A 34 4.84 4.88 -17.49
CA ARG A 34 5.63 4.10 -18.45
C ARG A 34 6.96 3.68 -17.86
N ALA A 35 7.74 4.61 -17.31
CA ALA A 35 9.03 4.29 -16.69
C ALA A 35 8.92 3.21 -15.59
N LYS A 36 7.84 3.26 -14.79
CA LYS A 36 7.55 2.24 -13.77
C LYS A 36 7.25 0.86 -14.39
N TYR A 37 6.48 0.81 -15.48
CA TYR A 37 6.14 -0.45 -16.14
C TYR A 37 7.27 -1.01 -17.01
N GLU A 38 8.11 -0.15 -17.60
CA GLU A 38 9.34 -0.56 -18.30
C GLU A 38 10.33 -1.19 -17.31
N GLU A 39 10.48 -0.62 -16.12
CA GLU A 39 11.30 -1.23 -15.05
C GLU A 39 10.76 -2.60 -14.63
N LEU A 40 9.44 -2.73 -14.47
CA LEU A 40 8.79 -4.00 -14.12
C LEU A 40 8.87 -5.03 -15.26
N ALA A 41 8.73 -4.62 -16.52
CA ALA A 41 8.88 -5.49 -17.68
C ALA A 41 10.34 -5.99 -17.79
N THR A 42 11.31 -5.11 -17.55
CA THR A 42 12.74 -5.46 -17.59
C THR A 42 13.12 -6.42 -16.45
N LYS A 43 12.56 -6.22 -15.25
CA LYS A 43 12.71 -7.16 -14.12
C LYS A 43 12.04 -8.51 -14.40
N ALA A 44 10.82 -8.50 -14.95
CA ALA A 44 10.10 -9.73 -15.32
C ALA A 44 10.80 -10.53 -16.44
N LEU A 45 11.46 -9.85 -17.39
CA LEU A 45 12.30 -10.48 -18.42
C LEU A 45 13.64 -11.00 -17.89
N GLN A 46 14.14 -10.45 -16.78
CA GLN A 46 15.36 -10.94 -16.11
C GLN A 46 15.10 -12.09 -15.13
N GLU A 47 13.87 -12.26 -14.64
CA GLU A 47 13.46 -13.34 -13.73
C GLU A 47 12.99 -14.61 -14.45
N SER A 48 12.90 -14.63 -15.79
CA SER A 48 12.60 -15.84 -16.55
C SER A 48 13.89 -16.62 -16.90
N VAL A 49 14.48 -17.30 -15.93
CA VAL A 49 15.35 -18.46 -16.18
C VAL A 49 14.91 -19.60 -15.26
N ASP A 50 14.39 -20.64 -15.90
CA ASP A 50 13.84 -21.90 -15.37
C ASP A 50 14.84 -22.73 -14.54
N ASP A 51 15.15 -22.31 -13.31
CA ASP A 51 15.66 -23.16 -12.23
C ASP A 51 15.43 -22.49 -10.87
N GLU A 52 14.15 -22.22 -10.53
CA GLU A 52 13.81 -21.68 -9.21
C GLU A 52 14.02 -22.75 -8.13
N THR A 53 15.07 -22.58 -7.33
CA THR A 53 15.34 -23.47 -6.19
C THR A 53 14.15 -23.46 -5.21
N PRO A 54 13.94 -24.53 -4.42
CA PRO A 54 12.88 -24.55 -3.42
C PRO A 54 12.89 -23.33 -2.48
N GLU A 55 14.07 -22.80 -2.16
CA GLU A 55 14.24 -21.62 -1.30
C GLU A 55 13.86 -20.31 -2.01
N ALA A 56 14.00 -20.22 -3.32
CA ALA A 56 13.53 -19.08 -4.10
C ALA A 56 11.99 -19.09 -4.21
N LEU A 57 11.41 -20.27 -4.42
CA LEU A 57 9.97 -20.48 -4.39
C LEU A 57 9.37 -20.18 -3.01
N ALA A 58 10.01 -20.65 -1.93
CA ALA A 58 9.58 -20.37 -0.55
C ALA A 58 9.59 -18.87 -0.23
N ARG A 59 10.64 -18.14 -0.62
CA ARG A 59 10.68 -16.67 -0.46
C ARG A 59 9.60 -15.95 -1.25
N SER A 60 9.33 -16.41 -2.48
CA SER A 60 8.24 -15.87 -3.29
C SER A 60 6.87 -16.16 -2.65
N LEU A 61 6.73 -17.31 -2.01
CA LEU A 61 5.53 -17.70 -1.28
C LEU A 61 5.34 -16.85 -0.02
N ASP A 62 6.40 -16.58 0.74
CA ASP A 62 6.38 -15.68 1.90
C ASP A 62 5.92 -14.28 1.49
N ALA A 63 6.51 -13.70 0.44
CA ALA A 63 6.08 -12.41 -0.11
C ALA A 63 4.63 -12.43 -0.60
N GLY A 64 4.17 -13.57 -1.16
CA GLY A 64 2.78 -13.80 -1.53
C GLY A 64 1.84 -13.73 -0.33
N TYR A 65 2.16 -14.41 0.76
CA TYR A 65 1.37 -14.38 2.00
C TYR A 65 1.38 -13.00 2.67
N GLU A 66 2.51 -12.33 2.75
CA GLU A 66 2.59 -10.96 3.28
C GLU A 66 1.69 -10.00 2.49
N GLY A 67 1.73 -10.07 1.15
CA GLY A 67 0.86 -9.30 0.28
C GLY A 67 -0.63 -9.65 0.47
N LEU A 68 -0.95 -10.93 0.64
CA LEU A 68 -2.32 -11.39 0.91
C LEU A 68 -2.84 -10.83 2.25
N TYR A 69 -2.04 -10.91 3.32
CA TYR A 69 -2.41 -10.39 4.64
C TYR A 69 -2.61 -8.87 4.61
N PHE A 70 -1.76 -8.15 3.89
CA PHE A 70 -1.97 -6.71 3.67
C PHE A 70 -3.30 -6.42 2.98
N LEU A 71 -3.64 -7.13 1.90
CA LEU A 71 -4.91 -6.92 1.19
C LEU A 71 -6.12 -7.26 2.07
N GLN A 72 -6.04 -8.32 2.88
CA GLN A 72 -7.07 -8.68 3.84
C GLN A 72 -7.25 -7.61 4.92
N TYR A 73 -6.14 -7.04 5.40
CA TYR A 73 -6.17 -5.90 6.32
C TYR A 73 -6.87 -4.69 5.70
N GLU A 74 -6.49 -4.28 4.48
CA GLU A 74 -7.14 -3.18 3.77
C GLU A 74 -8.64 -3.43 3.55
N LEU A 75 -9.02 -4.66 3.23
CA LEU A 75 -10.43 -5.06 3.07
C LEU A 75 -11.23 -4.98 4.38
N SER A 76 -10.56 -5.17 5.52
CA SER A 76 -11.18 -5.13 6.85
C SER A 76 -11.55 -3.72 7.33
N LYS A 77 -11.05 -2.67 6.66
CA LYS A 77 -11.29 -1.28 7.06
C LYS A 77 -12.78 -0.91 6.93
N PRO A 78 -13.36 -0.19 7.92
CA PRO A 78 -14.80 0.05 8.01
C PRO A 78 -15.33 1.00 6.94
N ASP A 79 -14.53 1.98 6.49
CA ASP A 79 -14.94 3.05 5.57
C ASP A 79 -14.57 2.78 4.11
N LEU A 80 -14.45 1.50 3.73
CA LEU A 80 -14.05 1.11 2.39
C LEU A 80 -15.22 1.21 1.40
N ASP A 81 -15.06 2.03 0.36
CA ASP A 81 -16.03 2.19 -0.73
C ASP A 81 -16.26 0.87 -1.49
N HIS A 82 -17.45 0.72 -2.08
CA HIS A 82 -17.87 -0.49 -2.78
C HIS A 82 -16.93 -0.87 -3.96
N HIS A 83 -16.48 0.12 -4.75
CA HIS A 83 -15.59 -0.16 -5.89
C HIS A 83 -14.22 -0.66 -5.42
N TRP A 84 -13.70 -0.07 -4.34
CA TRP A 84 -12.45 -0.50 -3.72
C TRP A 84 -12.56 -1.89 -3.10
N ARG A 85 -13.70 -2.20 -2.47
CA ARG A 85 -13.99 -3.54 -1.95
C ARG A 85 -13.94 -4.60 -3.05
N THR A 86 -14.68 -4.40 -4.13
CA THR A 86 -14.70 -5.36 -5.25
C THR A 86 -13.32 -5.52 -5.89
N TRP A 87 -12.54 -4.43 -6.00
CA TRP A 87 -11.17 -4.50 -6.50
C TRP A 87 -10.25 -5.30 -5.57
N LEU A 88 -10.31 -5.08 -4.25
CA LEU A 88 -9.53 -5.81 -3.24
C LEU A 88 -9.90 -7.29 -3.20
N GLU A 89 -11.19 -7.63 -3.21
CA GLU A 89 -11.68 -9.02 -3.28
C GLU A 89 -11.15 -9.73 -4.53
N SER A 90 -11.22 -9.08 -5.70
CA SER A 90 -10.63 -9.63 -6.93
C SER A 90 -9.13 -9.88 -6.77
N ARG A 91 -8.39 -8.90 -6.23
CA ARG A 91 -6.95 -9.00 -5.99
C ARG A 91 -6.61 -10.14 -5.03
N ILE A 92 -7.35 -10.31 -3.94
CA ILE A 92 -7.18 -11.42 -2.99
C ILE A 92 -7.32 -12.76 -3.71
N SER A 93 -8.40 -12.98 -4.48
CA SER A 93 -8.59 -14.22 -5.23
C SER A 93 -7.51 -14.48 -6.29
N LYS A 94 -6.78 -13.44 -6.73
CA LYS A 94 -5.64 -13.57 -7.64
C LYS A 94 -4.37 -13.97 -6.88
N TYR A 95 -4.13 -13.39 -5.70
CA TYR A 95 -3.04 -13.79 -4.81
C TYR A 95 -3.20 -15.23 -4.32
N GLU A 96 -4.39 -15.61 -3.87
CA GLU A 96 -4.68 -16.98 -3.40
C GLU A 96 -4.34 -18.03 -4.47
N ARG A 97 -4.74 -17.79 -5.73
CA ARG A 97 -4.41 -18.68 -6.84
C ARG A 97 -2.91 -18.73 -7.14
N GLY A 98 -2.20 -17.60 -7.08
CA GLY A 98 -0.74 -17.56 -7.26
C GLY A 98 0.00 -18.31 -6.16
N ILE A 99 -0.43 -18.15 -4.91
CA ILE A 99 0.10 -18.87 -3.75
C ILE A 99 -0.14 -20.38 -3.88
N GLU A 100 -1.33 -20.79 -4.30
CA GLU A 100 -1.67 -22.20 -4.52
C GLU A 100 -0.79 -22.84 -5.61
N GLN A 101 -0.54 -22.13 -6.71
CA GLN A 101 0.37 -22.58 -7.77
C GLN A 101 1.80 -22.74 -7.27
N LEU A 102 2.32 -21.76 -6.51
CA LEU A 102 3.67 -21.81 -5.95
C LEU A 102 3.80 -22.93 -4.89
N ARG A 103 2.77 -23.14 -4.06
CA ARG A 103 2.71 -24.29 -3.14
C ARG A 103 2.76 -25.61 -3.89
N GLY A 104 2.01 -25.77 -4.97
CA GLY A 104 2.04 -26.97 -5.80
C GLY A 104 3.45 -27.30 -6.30
N LYS A 105 4.18 -26.29 -6.80
CA LYS A 105 5.58 -26.43 -7.22
C LYS A 105 6.51 -26.86 -6.08
N LEU A 106 6.34 -26.30 -4.88
CA LEU A 106 7.13 -26.70 -3.70
C LEU A 106 6.82 -28.12 -3.23
N GLU A 107 5.55 -28.52 -3.29
CA GLU A 107 5.11 -29.87 -2.93
C GLU A 107 5.65 -30.91 -3.92
N GLU A 108 5.69 -30.61 -5.22
CA GLU A 108 6.33 -31.44 -6.25
C GLU A 108 7.83 -31.66 -5.97
N GLN A 109 8.51 -30.64 -5.45
CA GLN A 109 9.90 -30.70 -5.02
C GLN A 109 10.08 -31.34 -3.63
N LYS A 110 9.00 -31.82 -2.99
CA LYS A 110 8.96 -32.39 -1.63
C LYS A 110 9.56 -31.48 -0.56
N TYR A 111 9.48 -30.17 -0.77
CA TYR A 111 9.96 -29.18 0.17
C TYR A 111 8.91 -28.95 1.27
N MET A 112 9.32 -29.08 2.53
CA MET A 112 8.46 -28.80 3.69
C MET A 112 8.38 -27.29 3.90
N TYR A 113 7.31 -26.68 3.45
CA TYR A 113 7.03 -25.26 3.65
C TYR A 113 5.94 -25.04 4.71
N SER A 114 6.13 -24.03 5.57
CA SER A 114 5.11 -23.54 6.50
C SER A 114 4.86 -22.07 6.24
N SER A 115 3.60 -21.68 6.09
CA SER A 115 3.21 -20.29 5.84
C SER A 115 3.59 -19.38 7.01
N PRO A 116 3.98 -18.12 6.76
CA PRO A 116 4.18 -17.14 7.81
C PRO A 116 2.86 -16.89 8.56
N PRO A 117 2.92 -16.55 9.86
CA PRO A 117 1.73 -16.27 10.65
C PRO A 117 0.96 -15.09 10.06
N ASN A 118 -0.38 -15.14 10.17
CA ASN A 118 -1.23 -14.04 9.73
C ASN A 118 -0.90 -12.78 10.54
N SER A 119 -0.43 -11.74 9.85
CA SER A 119 0.05 -10.49 10.44
C SER A 119 -0.99 -9.37 10.44
N VAL A 120 -2.27 -9.65 10.12
CA VAL A 120 -3.33 -8.62 10.07
C VAL A 120 -3.45 -7.84 11.39
N GLU A 121 -3.34 -8.50 12.55
CA GLU A 121 -3.34 -7.82 13.85
C GLU A 121 -2.14 -6.87 14.00
N LYS A 122 -0.95 -7.33 13.63
CA LYS A 122 0.27 -6.52 13.66
C LYS A 122 0.19 -5.31 12.71
N LEU A 123 -0.40 -5.49 11.53
CA LEU A 123 -0.63 -4.41 10.56
C LEU A 123 -1.61 -3.37 11.11
N ALA A 124 -2.67 -3.82 11.78
CA ALA A 124 -3.62 -2.92 12.45
C ALA A 124 -2.96 -2.12 13.59
N GLU A 125 -2.10 -2.77 14.38
CA GLU A 125 -1.32 -2.09 15.43
C GLU A 125 -0.33 -1.07 14.86
N GLU A 126 0.35 -1.40 13.76
CA GLU A 126 1.29 -0.51 13.07
C GLU A 126 0.57 0.72 12.48
N ASP A 127 -0.55 0.54 11.78
CA ASP A 127 -1.36 1.63 11.23
C ASP A 127 -1.95 2.52 12.36
N ALA A 128 -2.49 1.92 13.43
CA ALA A 128 -2.98 2.66 14.58
C ALA A 128 -1.86 3.51 15.24
N ARG A 129 -0.64 2.95 15.31
CA ARG A 129 0.54 3.67 15.81
C ARG A 129 0.92 4.82 14.87
N GLU A 130 0.91 4.61 13.56
CA GLU A 130 1.20 5.64 12.57
C GLU A 130 0.16 6.78 12.61
N GLN A 131 -1.13 6.44 12.64
CA GLN A 131 -2.22 7.42 12.77
C GLN A 131 -2.09 8.24 14.05
N ARG A 132 -1.77 7.60 15.18
CA ARG A 132 -1.49 8.28 16.45
C ARG A 132 -0.31 9.25 16.31
N GLN A 133 0.79 8.83 15.69
CA GLN A 133 1.96 9.68 15.48
C GLN A 133 1.67 10.86 14.54
N ASN A 134 0.92 10.64 13.47
CA ASN A 134 0.51 11.69 12.54
C ASN A 134 -0.40 12.70 13.25
N ARG A 135 -1.36 12.23 14.05
CA ARG A 135 -2.23 13.08 14.85
C ARG A 135 -1.44 13.94 15.84
N ILE A 136 -0.43 13.36 16.52
CA ILE A 136 0.47 14.12 17.39
C ILE A 136 1.18 15.23 16.62
N LYS A 137 1.77 14.93 15.45
CA LYS A 137 2.46 15.93 14.61
C LYS A 137 1.52 17.05 14.15
N GLU A 138 0.30 16.70 13.74
CA GLU A 138 -0.72 17.67 13.34
C GLU A 138 -1.10 18.62 14.48
N LEU A 139 -1.35 18.07 15.68
CA LEU A 139 -1.70 18.84 16.87
C LEU A 139 -0.54 19.75 17.30
N GLU A 140 0.70 19.26 17.27
CA GLU A 140 1.89 20.07 17.56
C GLU A 140 2.03 21.23 16.56
N LEU A 141 1.85 20.97 15.27
CA LEU A 141 1.88 21.99 14.23
C LEU A 141 0.75 23.01 14.42
N LEU A 142 -0.48 22.54 14.69
CA LEU A 142 -1.63 23.39 14.93
C LEU A 142 -1.42 24.31 16.14
N LYS A 143 -0.86 23.76 17.23
CA LYS A 143 -0.48 24.52 18.43
C LYS A 143 0.51 25.63 18.11
N GLN A 144 1.56 25.32 17.33
CA GLN A 144 2.56 26.30 16.90
C GLN A 144 1.94 27.42 16.07
N LEU A 145 1.12 27.08 15.07
CA LEU A 145 0.45 28.04 14.19
C LEU A 145 -0.52 28.94 14.97
N LYS A 146 -1.33 28.38 15.87
CA LYS A 146 -2.27 29.14 16.70
C LYS A 146 -1.56 30.10 17.65
N THR A 147 -0.48 29.65 18.30
CA THR A 147 0.33 30.49 19.18
C THR A 147 0.94 31.67 18.40
N ALA A 148 1.60 31.40 17.27
CA ALA A 148 2.22 32.44 16.44
C ALA A 148 1.20 33.46 15.91
N TRP A 149 0.02 33.00 15.50
CA TRP A 149 -1.07 33.89 15.11
C TRP A 149 -1.55 34.77 16.27
N ALA A 150 -1.73 34.18 17.45
CA ALA A 150 -2.24 34.88 18.62
C ALA A 150 -1.25 35.94 19.15
N GLU A 151 0.05 35.65 19.13
CA GLU A 151 1.12 36.59 19.46
C GLU A 151 1.13 37.78 18.48
N ARG A 152 1.09 37.51 17.17
CA ARG A 152 1.07 38.55 16.13
C ARG A 152 -0.14 39.49 16.24
N ASN A 153 -1.27 39.00 16.74
CA ASN A 153 -2.52 39.74 16.81
C ASN A 153 -2.87 40.22 18.23
N ALA A 154 -2.03 39.97 19.24
CA ALA A 154 -2.33 40.22 20.65
C ALA A 154 -3.65 39.57 21.12
N LYS A 155 -3.96 38.36 20.62
CA LYS A 155 -5.21 37.61 20.83
C LYS A 155 -5.01 36.31 21.61
N LEU A 156 -3.96 36.20 22.44
CA LEU A 156 -3.68 35.00 23.24
C LEU A 156 -4.88 34.54 24.09
N ALA A 157 -5.60 35.48 24.72
CA ALA A 157 -6.80 35.15 25.50
C ALA A 157 -7.93 34.53 24.68
N ILE A 158 -7.98 34.76 23.36
CA ILE A 158 -9.03 34.24 22.47
C ILE A 158 -8.77 32.78 22.09
N VAL A 159 -7.50 32.38 21.97
CA VAL A 159 -7.13 31.00 21.59
C VAL A 159 -6.78 30.11 22.79
N ALA A 160 -6.79 30.65 24.02
CA ALA A 160 -6.30 29.96 25.21
C ALA A 160 -7.02 28.62 25.47
N SER A 161 -8.35 28.59 25.34
CA SER A 161 -9.14 27.36 25.52
C SER A 161 -8.87 26.31 24.44
N GLU A 162 -8.60 26.75 23.20
CA GLU A 162 -8.25 25.85 22.10
C GLU A 162 -6.84 25.27 22.27
N LEU A 163 -5.89 26.07 22.75
CA LEU A 163 -4.54 25.59 23.07
C LEU A 163 -4.55 24.59 24.23
N GLU A 164 -5.37 24.84 25.26
CA GLU A 164 -5.55 23.89 26.38
C GLU A 164 -6.19 22.57 25.92
N ALA A 165 -7.16 22.64 25.00
CA ALA A 165 -7.77 21.44 24.41
C ALA A 165 -6.75 20.62 23.62
N ILE A 166 -5.92 21.28 22.79
CA ILE A 166 -4.84 20.63 22.05
C ILE A 166 -3.83 19.97 23.00
N ASP A 167 -3.48 20.63 24.11
CA ASP A 167 -2.54 20.07 25.10
C ASP A 167 -3.10 18.84 25.82
N LYS A 168 -4.39 18.84 26.15
CA LYS A 168 -5.05 17.65 26.71
C LYS A 168 -5.04 16.47 25.75
N GLU A 169 -5.34 16.70 24.48
CA GLU A 169 -5.33 15.65 23.46
C GLU A 169 -3.91 15.12 23.21
N LEU A 170 -2.90 15.99 23.20
CA LEU A 170 -1.49 15.59 23.08
C LEU A 170 -1.02 14.73 24.25
N ILE A 171 -1.43 15.03 25.49
CA ILE A 171 -1.11 14.20 26.67
C ILE A 171 -1.73 12.81 26.49
N GLN A 172 -3.02 12.75 26.16
CA GLN A 172 -3.73 11.48 25.97
C GLN A 172 -3.16 10.59 24.87
N LEU A 173 -2.62 11.18 23.79
CA LEU A 173 -2.03 10.42 22.68
C LEU A 173 -0.59 9.98 22.95
N LYS A 174 0.11 10.65 23.88
CA LYS A 174 1.52 10.36 24.24
C LYS A 174 1.67 9.39 25.41
N ASP A 175 0.65 9.29 26.27
CA ASP A 175 0.52 8.27 27.32
C ASP A 175 0.18 6.88 26.72
#